data_AF-A0A227JH50-F1
#
_entry.id   AF-A0A227JH50-F1
#
_cell.length_a   1.000
_cell.length_b   1.000
_cell.length_c   1.000
_cell.angle_alpha   90.00
_cell.angle_beta   90.00
_cell.angle_gamma   90.00
#
_symmetry.space_group_name_H-M   'P 1'
#
loop_
_entity.id
_entity.type
_entity.pdbx_description
1 polymer ?
#
loop_
_entity_poly.entity_id
_entity_poly.type
_entity_poly.pdbx_seq_one_letter_code
_entity_poly.pdbx_strand_id
1 'polypeptide(L)'
;MSTVEQTQPLISHLLELRNRLLRSILAVLVVFVGLIYFSNHIYEFISAPLVERLPEGATMIATDVASPFFTPLKLTLIASVFVAVPFILYQVWAFVAPGLYKHERRLIMPLLFSSSLLFYCGVAFAYYVVFPLVFGFFTAISLGG
;
A
#
# COMPACT_ATOMS: atom_id res chain seq x y z
N MET A 1 -5.37 -46.75 -4.85
CA MET A 1 -5.90 -46.01 -3.69
C MET A 1 -4.91 -44.87 -3.39
N SER A 2 -4.91 -43.80 -4.20
CA SER A 2 -3.85 -42.77 -4.15
C SER A 2 -4.31 -41.36 -4.59
N THR A 3 -5.60 -41.14 -4.81
CA THR A 3 -6.13 -39.85 -5.31
C THR A 3 -6.87 -39.02 -4.25
N VAL A 4 -7.16 -39.58 -3.07
CA VAL A 4 -7.98 -38.90 -2.04
C VAL A 4 -7.14 -38.09 -1.03
N GLU A 5 -5.88 -38.46 -0.76
CA GLU A 5 -5.02 -37.71 0.16
C GLU A 5 -4.46 -36.40 -0.41
N GLN A 6 -4.40 -36.24 -1.74
CA GLN A 6 -3.86 -35.04 -2.40
C GLN A 6 -4.86 -33.87 -2.50
N THR A 7 -6.17 -34.11 -2.36
CA THR A 7 -7.19 -33.04 -2.40
C THR A 7 -7.24 -32.24 -1.09
N GLN A 8 -6.94 -32.87 0.04
CA GLN A 8 -6.90 -32.19 1.35
C GLN A 8 -5.79 -31.14 1.52
N PRO A 9 -4.54 -31.31 1.04
CA PRO A 9 -3.47 -30.31 1.19
C PRO A 9 -3.67 -29.05 0.35
N LEU A 10 -4.28 -29.14 -0.84
CA LEU A 10 -4.58 -27.94 -1.65
C LEU A 10 -5.71 -27.13 -1.02
N ILE A 11 -6.77 -27.80 -0.54
CA ILE A 11 -7.88 -27.12 0.13
C ILE A 11 -7.41 -26.48 1.44
N SER A 12 -6.56 -27.14 2.23
CA SER A 12 -6.03 -26.54 3.47
C SER A 12 -5.16 -25.31 3.21
N HIS A 13 -4.32 -25.34 2.17
CA HIS A 13 -3.50 -24.20 1.78
C HIS A 13 -4.35 -23.02 1.27
N LEU A 14 -5.40 -23.28 0.50
CA LEU A 14 -6.35 -22.24 0.06
C LEU A 14 -7.15 -21.65 1.24
N LEU A 15 -7.54 -22.46 2.22
CA LEU A 15 -8.19 -22.00 3.45
C LEU A 15 -7.25 -21.13 4.29
N GLU A 16 -5.97 -21.47 4.34
CA GLU A 16 -4.95 -20.66 4.99
C GLU A 16 -4.79 -19.30 4.31
N LEU A 17 -4.70 -19.28 2.97
CA LEU A 17 -4.63 -18.04 2.19
C LEU A 17 -5.84 -17.14 2.48
N ARG A 18 -7.06 -17.71 2.44
CA ARG A 18 -8.29 -16.96 2.73
C ARG A 18 -8.25 -16.33 4.11
N ASN A 19 -7.88 -17.10 5.13
CA ASN A 19 -7.88 -16.63 6.51
C ASN A 19 -6.83 -15.53 6.73
N ARG A 20 -5.66 -15.66 6.09
CA ARG A 20 -4.61 -14.64 6.11
C ARG A 20 -5.01 -13.37 5.37
N LEU A 21 -5.63 -13.51 4.20
CA LEU A 21 -6.16 -12.38 3.43
C LEU A 21 -7.21 -11.61 4.24
N LEU A 22 -8.15 -12.30 4.89
CA LEU A 22 -9.15 -11.67 5.75
C LEU A 22 -8.51 -10.92 6.92
N ARG A 23 -7.47 -11.48 7.55
CA ARG A 23 -6.72 -10.79 8.62
C ARG A 23 -5.99 -9.55 8.11
N SER A 24 -5.38 -9.62 6.92
CA SER A 24 -4.74 -8.46 6.29
C SER A 24 -5.75 -7.36 5.98
N ILE A 25 -6.90 -7.71 5.40
CA ILE A 25 -7.99 -6.75 5.14
C ILE A 25 -8.48 -6.13 6.44
N LEU A 26 -8.69 -6.95 7.49
CA LEU A 26 -9.14 -6.45 8.79
C LEU A 26 -8.12 -5.51 9.44
N ALA A 27 -6.82 -5.80 9.32
CA ALA A 27 -5.76 -4.90 9.78
C ALA A 27 -5.79 -3.56 9.04
N VAL A 28 -5.94 -3.56 7.72
CA VAL A 28 -6.11 -2.34 6.91
C VAL A 28 -7.34 -1.56 7.38
N LEU A 29 -8.48 -2.23 7.58
CA LEU A 29 -9.72 -1.59 8.05
C LEU A 29 -9.58 -0.97 9.44
N VAL A 30 -8.91 -1.66 10.37
CA VAL A 30 -8.65 -1.13 11.71
C VAL A 30 -7.80 0.14 11.64
N VAL A 31 -6.73 0.13 10.84
CA VAL A 31 -5.90 1.32 10.62
C VAL A 31 -6.69 2.43 9.94
N PHE A 32 -7.49 2.09 8.94
CA PHE A 32 -8.34 3.03 8.22
C PHE A 32 -9.34 3.74 9.14
N VAL A 33 -10.04 2.99 10.00
CA VAL A 33 -10.97 3.57 10.98
C VAL A 33 -10.25 4.50 11.96
N GLY A 34 -9.00 4.20 12.33
CA GLY A 34 -8.18 5.11 13.14
C GLY A 34 -7.74 6.38 12.40
N LEU A 35 -7.47 6.29 11.10
CA LEU A 35 -6.98 7.40 10.28
C LEU A 35 -8.08 8.26 9.63
N ILE A 36 -9.32 7.76 9.54
CA ILE A 36 -10.42 8.44 8.83
C ILE A 36 -10.71 9.84 9.38
N TYR A 37 -10.57 10.03 10.70
CA TYR A 37 -10.73 11.34 11.35
C TYR A 37 -9.69 12.36 10.87
N PHE A 38 -8.49 11.89 10.49
CA PHE A 38 -7.39 12.70 10.00
C PHE A 38 -7.34 12.78 8.47
N SER A 39 -8.36 12.28 7.76
CA SER A 39 -8.36 12.18 6.29
C SER A 39 -8.07 13.49 5.56
N ASN A 40 -8.61 14.61 6.04
CA ASN A 40 -8.33 15.93 5.49
C ASN A 40 -6.87 16.33 5.66
N HIS A 41 -6.26 16.08 6.81
CA HIS A 41 -4.84 16.37 7.05
C HIS A 41 -3.93 15.51 6.17
N ILE A 42 -4.26 14.23 5.98
CA ILE A 42 -3.50 13.34 5.08
C ILE A 42 -3.60 13.85 3.64
N TYR A 43 -4.79 14.29 3.22
CA TYR A 43 -5.00 14.88 1.90
C TYR A 43 -4.18 16.16 1.70
N GLU A 44 -4.22 17.10 2.64
CA GLU A 44 -3.41 18.33 2.60
C GLU A 44 -1.91 18.01 2.53
N PHE A 45 -1.43 17.06 3.34
CA PHE A 45 -0.03 16.65 3.34
C PHE A 45 0.44 16.05 2.00
N ILE A 46 -0.37 15.15 1.41
CA ILE A 46 -0.01 14.53 0.13
C ILE A 46 -0.20 15.50 -1.05
N SER A 47 -1.17 16.41 -0.97
CA SER A 47 -1.44 17.38 -2.03
C SER A 47 -0.54 18.62 -1.99
N ALA A 48 0.11 18.93 -0.86
CA ALA A 48 1.06 20.04 -0.74
C ALA A 48 2.13 20.10 -1.87
N PRO A 49 2.87 19.03 -2.20
CA PRO A 49 3.86 19.07 -3.28
C PRO A 49 3.23 19.22 -4.67
N LEU A 50 1.95 18.89 -4.84
CA LEU A 50 1.24 19.18 -6.08
C LEU A 50 0.99 20.68 -6.17
N VAL A 51 0.38 21.26 -5.14
CA VAL A 51 0.01 22.69 -5.10
C VAL A 51 1.23 23.58 -5.28
N GLU A 52 2.36 23.26 -4.65
CA GLU A 52 3.61 24.04 -4.77
C GLU A 52 4.22 24.00 -6.19
N ARG A 53 3.87 22.99 -6.99
CA ARG A 53 4.36 22.82 -8.37
C ARG A 53 3.31 23.20 -9.42
N LEU A 54 2.14 23.70 -9.00
CA LEU A 54 1.16 24.28 -9.91
C LEU A 54 1.65 25.68 -10.37
N PRO A 55 1.47 26.04 -11.66
CA PRO A 55 1.77 27.38 -12.14
C PRO A 55 0.91 28.43 -11.42
N GLU A 56 1.45 29.63 -11.19
CA GLU A 56 0.74 30.71 -10.49
C GLU A 56 -0.65 30.96 -11.10
N GLY A 57 -1.71 30.77 -10.30
CA GLY A 57 -3.10 30.92 -10.71
C GLY A 57 -3.86 29.63 -11.04
N ALA A 58 -3.20 28.47 -11.09
CA ALA A 58 -3.88 27.18 -11.18
C ALA A 58 -4.41 26.75 -9.81
N THR A 59 -5.71 26.45 -9.74
CA THR A 59 -6.37 25.95 -8.52
C THR A 59 -6.72 24.47 -8.70
N MET A 60 -6.73 23.70 -7.60
CA MET A 60 -7.28 22.35 -7.65
C MET A 60 -8.79 22.43 -7.83
N ILE A 61 -9.27 22.02 -9.01
CA ILE A 61 -10.70 21.99 -9.33
C ILE A 61 -11.22 20.57 -9.08
N ALA A 62 -12.25 20.45 -8.25
CA ALA A 62 -13.02 19.22 -8.12
C ALA A 62 -13.80 19.00 -9.43
N THR A 63 -13.39 18.03 -10.24
CA THR A 63 -14.05 17.69 -11.51
C THR A 63 -15.41 17.01 -11.32
N ASP A 64 -15.73 16.57 -10.10
CA ASP A 64 -16.99 15.91 -9.75
C ASP A 64 -17.49 16.39 -8.38
N VAL A 65 -18.82 16.46 -8.21
CA VAL A 65 -19.50 16.97 -6.99
C VAL A 65 -19.17 16.15 -5.74
N ALA A 66 -18.89 14.86 -5.91
CA ALA A 66 -18.55 13.98 -4.80
C ALA A 66 -17.04 13.92 -4.49
N SER A 67 -16.19 14.55 -5.32
CA SER A 67 -14.73 14.54 -5.16
C SER A 67 -14.25 15.05 -3.80
N PRO A 68 -14.80 16.13 -3.22
CA PRO A 68 -14.34 16.64 -1.94
C PRO A 68 -14.54 15.66 -0.79
N PHE A 69 -15.51 14.76 -0.91
CA PHE A 69 -15.79 13.73 0.09
C PHE A 69 -15.00 12.43 -0.17
N PHE A 70 -15.01 11.95 -1.41
CA PHE A 70 -14.39 10.65 -1.73
C PHE A 70 -12.87 10.71 -1.89
N THR A 71 -12.30 11.86 -2.27
CA THR A 71 -10.84 11.95 -2.50
C THR A 71 -10.04 11.78 -1.20
N PRO A 72 -10.33 12.51 -0.10
CA PRO A 72 -9.66 12.29 1.17
C PRO A 72 -9.89 10.87 1.71
N LEU A 73 -11.08 10.31 1.51
CA LEU A 73 -11.43 8.96 1.93
C LEU A 73 -10.59 7.89 1.19
N LYS A 74 -10.54 7.95 -0.15
CA LYS A 74 -9.74 7.03 -0.99
C LYS A 74 -8.26 7.12 -0.64
N LEU A 75 -7.76 8.34 -0.45
CA LEU A 75 -6.37 8.59 -0.12
C LEU A 75 -6.01 8.06 1.28
N THR A 76 -6.92 8.23 2.24
CA THR A 76 -6.77 7.65 3.59
C THR A 76 -6.79 6.12 3.55
N LEU A 77 -7.62 5.52 2.69
CA LEU A 77 -7.62 4.07 2.47
C LEU A 77 -6.26 3.59 1.95
N ILE A 78 -5.68 4.27 0.94
CA ILE A 78 -4.34 3.94 0.43
C ILE A 78 -3.28 4.12 1.52
N ALA A 79 -3.32 5.23 2.27
CA ALA A 79 -2.40 5.47 3.38
C ALA A 79 -2.51 4.38 4.46
N SER A 80 -3.72 3.93 4.79
CA SER A 80 -3.94 2.85 5.75
C SER A 80 -3.32 1.52 5.30
N VAL A 81 -3.33 1.25 3.99
CA VAL A 81 -2.62 0.08 3.43
C VAL A 81 -1.13 0.21 3.67
N PHE A 82 -0.51 1.37 3.39
CA PHE A 82 0.93 1.59 3.60
C PHE A 82 1.35 1.44 5.06
N VAL A 83 0.50 1.89 6.00
CA VAL A 83 0.74 1.69 7.43
C VAL A 83 0.56 0.22 7.82
N ALA A 84 -0.38 -0.50 7.19
CA ALA A 84 -0.61 -1.93 7.44
C ALA A 84 0.41 -2.86 6.74
N VAL A 85 1.28 -2.36 5.85
CA VAL A 85 2.25 -3.16 5.08
C VAL A 85 3.10 -4.10 5.95
N PRO A 86 3.66 -3.72 7.11
CA PRO A 86 4.45 -4.64 7.92
C PRO A 86 3.64 -5.87 8.35
N PHE A 87 2.37 -5.67 8.67
CA PHE A 87 1.45 -6.76 9.02
C PHE A 87 1.05 -7.58 7.79
N ILE A 88 0.78 -6.94 6.65
CA ILE A 88 0.47 -7.62 5.39
C ILE A 88 1.65 -8.51 4.97
N LEU A 89 2.87 -7.97 4.99
CA LEU A 89 4.09 -8.72 4.69
C LEU A 89 4.26 -9.89 5.66
N TYR A 90 4.02 -9.67 6.96
CA TYR A 90 4.01 -10.77 7.93
C TYR A 90 3.05 -11.89 7.54
N GLN A 91 1.81 -11.56 7.15
CA GLN A 91 0.84 -12.57 6.72
C GLN A 91 1.25 -13.29 5.43
N VAL A 92 1.83 -12.57 4.47
CA VAL A 92 2.34 -13.14 3.21
C VAL A 92 3.49 -14.11 3.49
N TRP A 93 4.48 -13.72 4.27
CA TRP A 93 5.60 -14.60 4.59
C TRP A 93 5.20 -15.76 5.49
N ALA A 94 4.24 -15.56 6.39
CA ALA A 94 3.72 -16.63 7.21
C ALA A 94 2.88 -17.64 6.41
N PHE A 95 2.32 -17.26 5.25
CA PHE A 95 1.72 -18.18 4.27
C PHE A 95 2.77 -19.01 3.52
N VAL A 96 3.93 -18.43 3.22
CA VAL A 96 5.05 -19.13 2.57
C VAL A 96 5.79 -20.05 3.55
N ALA A 97 5.87 -19.67 4.82
CA ALA A 97 6.56 -20.39 5.89
C ALA A 97 6.25 -21.90 6.00
N PRO A 98 4.99 -22.40 5.90
CA PRO A 98 4.71 -23.83 5.94
C PRO A 98 5.34 -24.63 4.79
N GLY A 99 5.65 -24.00 3.66
CA GLY A 99 6.37 -24.63 2.54
C GLY A 99 7.89 -24.65 2.71
N LEU A 100 8.43 -24.01 3.75
CA LEU A 100 9.86 -23.79 3.96
C LEU A 100 10.43 -24.73 5.04
N TYR A 101 11.66 -25.22 4.87
CA TYR A 101 12.26 -26.14 5.85
C TYR A 101 12.41 -25.47 7.22
N LYS A 102 12.22 -26.23 8.31
CA LYS A 102 12.21 -25.72 9.71
C LYS A 102 13.44 -24.87 10.07
N HIS A 103 14.57 -25.09 9.40
CA HIS A 103 15.83 -24.36 9.60
C HIS A 103 15.84 -22.97 8.91
N GLU A 104 15.10 -22.80 7.82
CA GLU A 104 15.04 -21.56 7.03
C GLU A 104 14.00 -20.57 7.57
N ARG A 105 13.11 -21.02 8.46
CA ARG A 105 12.10 -20.17 9.11
C ARG A 105 12.72 -18.98 9.87
N ARG A 106 13.98 -19.09 10.33
CA ARG A 106 14.71 -17.99 10.97
C ARG A 106 15.07 -16.86 9.99
N LEU A 107 15.20 -17.14 8.69
CA LEU A 107 15.47 -16.14 7.65
C LEU A 107 14.26 -15.27 7.34
N ILE A 108 13.05 -15.73 7.70
CA ILE A 108 11.83 -14.97 7.47
C ILE A 108 11.81 -13.65 8.26
N MET A 109 12.34 -13.64 9.49
CA MET A 109 12.36 -12.44 10.34
C MET A 109 13.23 -11.30 9.78
N PRO A 110 14.53 -11.52 9.44
CA PRO A 110 15.34 -10.48 8.82
C PRO A 110 14.81 -10.09 7.43
N LEU A 111 14.22 -11.04 6.68
CA LEU A 111 13.63 -10.77 5.37
C LEU A 111 12.39 -9.88 5.49
N LEU A 112 11.50 -10.16 6.44
CA LEU A 112 10.34 -9.32 6.76
C LEU A 112 10.76 -7.89 7.09
N PHE A 113 11.75 -7.74 7.97
CA PHE A 113 12.27 -6.43 8.34
C PHE A 113 12.87 -5.70 7.13
N SER A 114 13.68 -6.41 6.33
CA SER A 114 14.31 -5.86 5.12
C SER A 114 13.26 -5.47 4.07
N SER A 115 12.24 -6.29 3.84
CA SER A 115 11.15 -6.00 2.91
C SER A 115 10.32 -4.80 3.38
N SER A 116 10.02 -4.71 4.67
CA SER A 116 9.29 -3.57 5.22
C SER A 116 10.09 -2.28 5.11
N LEU A 117 11.39 -2.34 5.43
CA LEU A 117 12.30 -1.20 5.30
C LEU A 117 12.40 -0.76 3.83
N LEU A 118 12.60 -1.72 2.92
CA LEU A 118 12.70 -1.45 1.49
C LEU A 118 11.40 -0.86 0.93
N PHE A 119 10.25 -1.32 1.41
CA PHE A 119 8.96 -0.73 1.02
C PHE A 119 8.89 0.76 1.39
N TYR A 120 9.21 1.12 2.63
CA TYR A 120 9.19 2.53 3.05
C TYR A 120 10.27 3.37 2.35
N CYS A 121 11.46 2.81 2.11
CA CYS A 121 12.47 3.43 1.26
C CYS A 121 11.95 3.65 -0.17
N GLY A 122 11.21 2.70 -0.73
CA GLY A 122 10.57 2.83 -2.03
C GLY A 122 9.50 3.91 -2.07
N VAL A 123 8.66 4.02 -1.03
CA VAL A 123 7.68 5.10 -0.87
C VAL A 123 8.38 6.46 -0.81
N ALA A 124 9.45 6.57 -0.01
CA ALA A 124 10.25 7.78 0.07
C ALA A 124 10.90 8.13 -1.27
N PHE A 125 11.48 7.16 -1.97
CA PHE A 125 12.07 7.35 -3.30
C PHE A 125 11.03 7.82 -4.32
N ALA A 126 9.84 7.21 -4.33
CA ALA A 126 8.75 7.63 -5.21
C ALA A 126 8.34 9.08 -4.94
N TYR A 127 8.23 9.48 -3.67
CA TYR A 127 7.84 10.83 -3.28
C TYR A 127 8.92 11.88 -3.58
N TYR A 128 10.18 11.63 -3.22
CA TYR A 128 11.25 12.63 -3.32
C TYR A 128 11.96 12.67 -4.67
N VAL A 129 11.96 11.58 -5.45
CA VAL A 129 12.74 11.48 -6.71
C VAL A 129 11.82 11.35 -7.91
N VAL A 130 10.92 10.36 -7.91
CA VAL A 130 10.07 10.07 -9.07
C VAL A 130 9.07 11.20 -9.29
N PHE A 131 8.43 11.67 -8.24
CA PHE A 131 7.44 12.73 -8.32
C PHE A 131 7.95 14.02 -8.98
N PRO A 132 9.04 14.67 -8.51
CA PRO A 132 9.55 15.89 -9.15
C PRO A 132 10.07 15.65 -10.58
N LEU A 133 10.63 14.47 -10.87
CA LEU A 133 11.10 14.12 -12.21
C LEU A 133 9.94 14.06 -13.21
N VAL A 134 8.85 13.38 -12.84
CA VAL A 134 7.66 13.23 -13.68
C VAL A 134 6.97 14.58 -13.88
N PHE A 135 6.82 15.38 -12.81
CA PHE A 135 6.23 16.73 -12.93
C PHE A 135 7.08 17.64 -13.81
N GLY A 136 8.40 17.66 -13.62
CA GLY A 136 9.31 18.44 -14.47
C GLY A 136 9.21 18.05 -15.95
N PHE A 137 9.09 16.75 -16.24
CA PHE A 137 8.89 16.26 -17.60
C PHE A 137 7.55 16.72 -18.21
N PHE A 138 6.44 16.59 -17.47
CA PHE A 138 5.13 17.04 -17.97
C PHE A 138 5.06 18.55 -18.20
N THR A 139 5.62 19.36 -17.30
CA THR A 139 5.68 20.82 -17.49
C THR A 139 6.56 21.19 -18.69
N ALA A 140 7.68 20.50 -18.90
CA ALA A 140 8.57 20.75 -20.03
C ALA A 140 7.90 20.44 -21.38
N ILE A 141 7.13 19.34 -21.47
CA ILE A 141 6.36 19.02 -22.69
C ILE A 141 5.24 20.02 -22.91
N SER A 142 4.54 20.44 -21.85
CA SER A 142 3.42 21.38 -21.96
C SER A 142 3.85 22.80 -22.40
N LEU A 143 5.09 23.21 -22.16
CA LEU A 143 5.66 24.50 -22.58
C LEU A 143 6.37 24.44 -23.95
N GLY A 144 6.58 23.24 -24.50
CA GLY A 144 7.26 23.00 -25.78
C GLY A 144 6.33 22.76 -26.97
N GLY A 145 5.03 23.01 -26.82
CA GLY A 145 4.00 22.89 -27.86
C GLY A 145 3.23 24.18 -28.09
#